data_AF-A0AAD1X9Y7-F1
#
_entry.id   AF-A0AAD1X9Y7-F1
#
_cell.length_a   1.000
_cell.length_b   1.000
_cell.length_c   1.000
_cell.angle_alpha   90.00
_cell.angle_beta   90.00
_cell.angle_gamma   90.00
#
_symmetry.space_group_name_H-M   'P 1'
#
loop_
_entity.id
_entity.type
_entity.pdbx_description
1 polymer ?
#
loop_
_entity_poly.entity_id
_entity_poly.type
_entity_poly.pdbx_seq_one_letter_code
_entity_poly.pdbx_strand_id
1 'polypeptide(L)'
;MAYSQMHFKGMEKKVHSNGRTLYHTPLETASIYGNSTQLYYFYVPIHVGDFDNPTEQSLIIDTGSGLTCFPCKESCRRCGKHLHDYYSIENSHTNEILKCQDHSCSCTDGDKCKFSIRYGEGSSYEGYWVKDDVYFGDNYHREDKQKFLFGCVTVETHLFYSQAADGIMGLGRGHGEIMPIYQQLYEQGLVQYNEFTLCLGTDGGKFSIGGYDESFLIHPDLPIQWTNLTSSSRFYINIASVSIGDEKIEKAPVSAMIDSGTTFAYLSKTQLAEVDRVMTKVCGGEKFNCQKYRSKTNCYKFSSRDHKTKKKFFESFPVFKFVTGDNAIIKWFPSDYFYQVGLTEYCLAIDPFGSDSMMIIGGSMMRQNMYIFDMTNNKVGIARSKCSKDPDMYIYDDEKYLNSEIRIPKDTPSEPQSPSSTTSPPQETPPTLTNPPVPSEPTEEPPTPTDPPTSSEPPTSSEPPSPPSPPIPSPEPSSSSPGPSPDPPIGQIPSTDPSKPQEPSTNKTITKPEKPYESQCENCTGITNYNHLVLFIIVLVSVLLLVLGIACYQKTHSRNAGRIKFHNQEVDISSPVIHEPRDSLSRKTQPEYSIE
;
A
#
# COMPACT_ATOMS: atom_id res chain seq x y z
N MET A 1 12.48 26.81 23.59
CA MET A 1 11.31 26.46 22.77
C MET A 1 10.64 25.26 23.43
N ALA A 2 9.30 25.17 23.42
CA ALA A 2 8.62 23.99 23.94
C ALA A 2 8.75 22.86 22.90
N TYR A 3 9.20 21.68 23.33
CA TYR A 3 9.14 20.48 22.48
C TYR A 3 7.68 20.02 22.38
N SER A 4 7.26 19.64 21.17
CA SER A 4 5.97 18.99 20.98
C SER A 4 5.90 17.71 21.83
N GLN A 5 4.70 17.37 22.28
CA GLN A 5 4.41 15.97 22.59
C GLN A 5 4.61 15.17 21.31
N MET A 6 5.29 14.03 21.40
CA MET A 6 5.40 13.11 20.28
C MET A 6 4.09 12.33 20.23
N HIS A 7 3.36 12.46 19.12
CA HIS A 7 2.14 11.68 18.87
C HIS A 7 2.47 10.26 18.39
N PHE A 8 3.74 9.94 18.18
CA PHE A 8 4.22 8.60 17.87
C PHE A 8 4.15 7.70 19.10
N LYS A 9 3.32 6.64 19.01
CA LYS A 9 3.27 5.55 19.97
C LYS A 9 4.10 4.39 19.45
N GLY A 10 4.90 3.79 20.33
CA GLY A 10 5.83 2.71 19.97
C GLY A 10 7.31 3.05 20.18
N MET A 11 7.67 4.27 20.61
CA MET A 11 9.05 4.57 21.01
C MET A 11 9.12 5.44 22.27
N GLU A 12 9.82 4.91 23.28
CA GLU A 12 10.32 5.66 24.43
C GLU A 12 11.68 6.29 24.10
N LYS A 13 11.96 7.47 24.69
CA LYS A 13 13.20 8.22 24.42
C LYS A 13 14.44 7.54 24.99
N LYS A 14 15.14 6.75 24.18
CA LYS A 14 16.46 6.16 24.52
C LYS A 14 17.52 7.27 24.66
N VAL A 15 17.91 7.56 25.90
CA VAL A 15 19.13 8.33 26.22
C VAL A 15 20.26 7.34 26.49
N HIS A 16 21.33 7.40 25.69
CA HIS A 16 22.47 6.49 25.88
C HIS A 16 23.36 6.92 27.05
N SER A 17 24.03 5.94 27.66
CA SER A 17 24.91 6.10 28.85
C SER A 17 26.12 7.01 28.63
N ASN A 18 26.43 7.36 27.37
CA ASN A 18 27.44 8.34 26.97
C ASN A 18 26.93 9.80 26.96
N GLY A 19 25.71 10.06 27.47
CA GLY A 19 25.09 11.38 27.53
C GLY A 19 24.48 11.87 26.21
N ARG A 20 24.58 11.09 25.11
CA ARG A 20 23.89 11.41 23.86
C ARG A 20 22.43 10.95 23.95
N THR A 21 21.53 11.93 24.01
CA THR A 21 20.14 11.72 23.60
C THR A 21 20.13 11.56 22.09
N LEU A 22 19.71 10.42 21.57
CA LEU A 22 19.46 10.26 20.15
C LEU A 22 18.14 10.98 19.84
N TYR A 23 18.22 12.12 19.14
CA TYR A 23 17.06 12.85 18.64
C TYR A 23 16.57 12.28 17.29
N HIS A 24 16.65 10.95 17.09
CA HIS A 24 16.40 10.32 15.79
C HIS A 24 14.91 10.07 15.53
N THR A 25 14.22 11.18 15.36
CA THR A 25 13.01 11.30 14.54
C THR A 25 13.44 11.54 13.09
N PRO A 26 13.98 10.52 12.38
CA PRO A 26 13.52 10.30 10.99
C PRO A 26 12.91 8.92 10.73
N LEU A 27 13.40 7.85 11.39
CA LEU A 27 12.91 6.46 11.18
C LEU A 27 11.44 6.23 11.54
N GLU A 28 10.79 7.20 12.20
CA GLU A 28 9.38 7.15 12.59
C GLU A 28 8.42 6.96 11.41
N THR A 29 8.58 7.65 10.27
CA THR A 29 7.62 7.58 9.16
C THR A 29 8.19 8.07 7.81
N ALA A 30 8.16 7.21 6.79
CA ALA A 30 8.39 7.55 5.38
C ALA A 30 7.11 7.95 4.64
N SER A 31 7.24 8.72 3.56
CA SER A 31 6.15 8.97 2.61
C SER A 31 5.89 7.76 1.72
N ILE A 32 4.62 7.36 1.60
CA ILE A 32 4.18 6.44 0.54
C ILE A 32 3.72 7.29 -0.66
N TYR A 33 4.01 6.82 -1.86
CA TYR A 33 3.61 7.40 -3.13
C TYR A 33 2.76 6.42 -3.95
N GLY A 34 2.09 6.88 -5.01
CA GLY A 34 1.21 6.06 -5.86
C GLY A 34 -0.27 6.03 -5.43
N ASN A 35 -1.09 5.27 -6.17
CA ASN A 35 -2.54 5.16 -5.95
C ASN A 35 -3.16 3.94 -6.68
N SER A 36 -4.33 3.51 -6.22
CA SER A 36 -5.10 2.38 -6.77
C SER A 36 -5.87 2.67 -8.09
N THR A 37 -5.46 3.67 -8.89
CA THR A 37 -6.24 4.09 -10.09
C THR A 37 -5.38 4.47 -11.30
N GLN A 38 -4.18 5.01 -11.08
CA GLN A 38 -3.23 5.39 -12.13
C GLN A 38 -2.02 4.45 -12.16
N LEU A 39 -1.43 4.17 -11.00
CA LEU A 39 -0.30 3.23 -10.89
C LEU A 39 -0.72 1.81 -10.54
N TYR A 40 -1.88 1.63 -9.90
CA TYR A 40 -2.38 0.35 -9.37
C TYR A 40 -1.55 -0.24 -8.21
N TYR A 41 -0.53 0.46 -7.72
CA TYR A 41 0.24 0.10 -6.53
C TYR A 41 0.65 1.36 -5.75
N PHE A 42 1.15 1.10 -4.54
CA PHE A 42 1.78 2.08 -3.66
C PHE A 42 3.25 1.72 -3.48
N TYR A 43 4.13 2.72 -3.36
CA TYR A 43 5.58 2.51 -3.22
C TYR A 43 6.21 3.46 -2.19
N VAL A 44 7.41 3.10 -1.72
CA VAL A 44 8.24 3.91 -0.81
C VAL A 44 9.68 4.00 -1.36
N PRO A 45 10.35 5.17 -1.29
CA PRO A 45 11.77 5.26 -1.61
C PRO A 45 12.64 4.70 -0.48
N ILE A 46 13.71 4.02 -0.86
CA ILE A 46 14.89 3.77 -0.03
C ILE A 46 16.14 4.26 -0.77
N HIS A 47 17.20 4.53 -0.03
CA HIS A 47 18.49 4.93 -0.58
C HIS A 47 19.53 3.86 -0.23
N VAL A 48 20.34 3.43 -1.20
CA VAL A 48 21.19 2.23 -1.12
C VAL A 48 22.66 2.57 -1.44
N GLY A 49 23.59 2.10 -0.59
CA GLY A 49 25.03 2.22 -0.75
C GLY A 49 25.69 3.32 0.10
N ASP A 50 26.81 3.85 -0.40
CA ASP A 50 27.61 4.86 0.30
C ASP A 50 26.80 6.14 0.59
N PHE A 51 26.71 6.57 1.85
CA PHE A 51 25.90 7.74 2.28
C PHE A 51 26.18 9.03 1.50
N ASP A 52 27.40 9.20 1.00
CA ASP A 52 27.81 10.41 0.30
C ASP A 52 27.36 10.43 -1.19
N ASN A 53 26.87 9.30 -1.73
CA ASN A 53 26.20 9.18 -3.03
C ASN A 53 25.34 7.89 -3.13
N PRO A 54 24.24 7.76 -2.37
CA PRO A 54 23.42 6.55 -2.36
C PRO A 54 22.42 6.56 -3.53
N THR A 55 22.11 5.40 -4.07
CA THR A 55 21.14 5.25 -5.17
C THR A 55 19.73 5.16 -4.60
N GLU A 56 18.81 6.04 -5.02
CA GLU A 56 17.39 5.90 -4.69
C GLU A 56 16.75 4.74 -5.46
N GLN A 57 15.95 3.91 -4.79
CA GLN A 57 15.10 2.88 -5.39
C GLN A 57 13.69 3.01 -4.79
N SER A 58 12.69 3.22 -5.65
CA SER A 58 11.26 3.36 -5.31
C SER A 58 10.55 2.00 -5.41
N LEU A 59 10.26 1.39 -4.26
CA LEU A 59 9.86 -0.01 -4.16
C LEU A 59 8.38 -0.18 -3.76
N ILE A 60 7.66 -1.06 -4.46
CA ILE A 60 6.25 -1.38 -4.14
C ILE A 60 6.17 -1.97 -2.73
N ILE A 61 5.35 -1.38 -1.87
CA ILE A 61 5.18 -1.86 -0.48
C ILE A 61 4.23 -3.07 -0.46
N ASP A 62 4.75 -4.25 -0.14
CA ASP A 62 4.07 -5.52 -0.38
C ASP A 62 3.98 -6.37 0.89
N THR A 63 2.86 -6.31 1.61
CA THR A 63 2.59 -7.24 2.72
C THR A 63 2.26 -8.67 2.24
N GLY A 64 2.09 -8.86 0.92
CA GLY A 64 1.89 -10.12 0.22
C GLY A 64 3.16 -10.91 -0.11
N SER A 65 4.37 -10.37 0.06
CA SER A 65 5.64 -11.11 0.00
C SER A 65 6.64 -10.68 1.08
N GLY A 66 7.55 -11.56 1.49
CA GLY A 66 8.56 -11.27 2.53
C GLY A 66 9.93 -10.90 1.97
N LEU A 67 10.03 -10.59 0.67
CA LEU A 67 11.28 -10.43 -0.06
C LEU A 67 11.38 -9.01 -0.64
N THR A 68 12.48 -8.32 -0.38
CA THR A 68 12.78 -7.01 -0.99
C THR A 68 13.80 -7.17 -2.10
N CYS A 69 13.53 -6.67 -3.32
CA CYS A 69 14.42 -6.82 -4.47
C CYS A 69 14.19 -5.77 -5.57
N PHE A 70 15.25 -5.45 -6.32
CA PHE A 70 15.30 -4.47 -7.42
C PHE A 70 16.48 -4.79 -8.37
N PRO A 71 16.46 -4.34 -9.65
CA PRO A 71 17.54 -4.59 -10.62
C PRO A 71 18.91 -4.06 -10.21
N CYS A 72 19.94 -4.84 -10.55
CA CYS A 72 21.33 -4.42 -10.45
C CYS A 72 21.96 -4.20 -11.83
N LYS A 73 22.69 -3.11 -11.97
CA LYS A 73 23.29 -2.63 -13.23
C LYS A 73 24.24 -3.63 -13.88
N GLU A 74 25.13 -4.24 -13.10
CA GLU A 74 26.22 -5.09 -13.62
C GLU A 74 25.74 -6.50 -14.01
N SER A 75 24.60 -6.94 -13.49
CA SER A 75 24.08 -8.30 -13.68
C SER A 75 22.67 -8.37 -14.26
N CYS A 76 22.05 -7.23 -14.60
CA CYS A 76 20.79 -7.22 -15.32
C CYS A 76 20.98 -7.79 -16.75
N ARG A 77 20.45 -9.01 -16.97
CA ARG A 77 20.38 -9.67 -18.28
C ARG A 77 19.02 -9.51 -18.96
N ARG A 78 17.97 -9.16 -18.20
CA ARG A 78 16.62 -8.85 -18.70
C ARG A 78 15.80 -8.11 -17.64
N CYS A 79 15.82 -6.79 -17.61
CA CYS A 79 15.00 -5.95 -16.71
C CYS A 79 14.34 -4.82 -17.51
N GLY A 80 13.23 -4.29 -16.99
CA GLY A 80 12.46 -3.20 -17.55
C GLY A 80 13.12 -1.84 -17.35
N LYS A 81 12.51 -0.78 -17.88
CA LYS A 81 12.89 0.59 -17.50
C LYS A 81 11.94 1.10 -16.43
N HIS A 82 12.50 1.52 -15.31
CA HIS A 82 11.79 1.97 -14.13
C HIS A 82 11.93 3.50 -13.93
N LEU A 83 11.69 4.00 -12.71
CA LEU A 83 11.78 5.41 -12.33
C LEU A 83 13.23 5.88 -12.25
N HIS A 84 14.10 5.05 -11.68
CA HIS A 84 15.52 5.34 -11.43
C HIS A 84 16.45 4.43 -12.24
N ASP A 85 17.74 4.75 -12.23
CA ASP A 85 18.78 3.84 -12.71
C ASP A 85 18.87 2.62 -11.77
N TYR A 86 19.22 1.46 -12.33
CA TYR A 86 19.45 0.25 -11.54
C TYR A 86 20.58 0.47 -10.52
N TYR A 87 20.41 -0.03 -9.30
CA TYR A 87 21.47 -0.02 -8.29
C TYR A 87 22.78 -0.65 -8.84
N SER A 88 23.92 -0.02 -8.55
CA SER A 88 25.22 -0.38 -9.12
C SER A 88 26.15 -0.86 -8.02
N ILE A 89 26.49 -2.14 -8.04
CA ILE A 89 27.32 -2.78 -7.01
C ILE A 89 28.73 -2.18 -7.01
N GLU A 90 29.28 -1.89 -8.20
CA GLU A 90 30.62 -1.32 -8.37
C GLU A 90 30.75 0.11 -7.83
N ASN A 91 29.61 0.82 -7.64
CA ASN A 91 29.57 2.17 -7.08
C ASN A 91 29.42 2.22 -5.54
N SER A 92 29.24 1.08 -4.87
CA SER A 92 29.08 0.99 -3.41
C SER A 92 30.29 0.32 -2.76
N HIS A 93 31.02 1.04 -1.91
CA HIS A 93 32.13 0.46 -1.12
C HIS A 93 31.63 -0.30 0.11
N THR A 94 30.32 -0.30 0.34
CA THR A 94 29.67 -0.83 1.54
C THR A 94 28.96 -2.18 1.29
N ASN A 95 28.93 -2.66 0.04
CA ASN A 95 28.23 -3.88 -0.37
C ASN A 95 28.92 -5.20 0.05
N GLU A 96 28.11 -6.24 0.22
CA GLU A 96 28.51 -7.62 0.52
C GLU A 96 27.63 -8.60 -0.29
N ILE A 97 28.22 -9.28 -1.28
CA ILE A 97 27.52 -10.32 -2.07
C ILE A 97 27.60 -11.67 -1.34
N LEU A 98 26.48 -12.20 -0.86
CA LEU A 98 26.41 -13.47 -0.12
C LEU A 98 26.89 -14.66 -0.97
N LYS A 99 27.66 -15.57 -0.34
CA LYS A 99 28.27 -16.74 -0.96
C LYS A 99 27.54 -18.04 -0.63
N CYS A 100 27.62 -19.04 -1.51
CA CYS A 100 27.14 -20.38 -1.21
C CYS A 100 28.07 -21.15 -0.25
N GLN A 101 29.33 -20.75 -0.16
CA GLN A 101 30.28 -21.34 0.79
C GLN A 101 29.89 -21.05 2.25
N ASP A 102 29.29 -19.88 2.49
CA ASP A 102 28.86 -19.43 3.82
C ASP A 102 27.36 -19.70 4.10
N HIS A 103 26.52 -19.72 3.05
CA HIS A 103 25.05 -19.87 3.17
C HIS A 103 24.51 -21.07 2.40
N SER A 104 23.57 -21.81 3.01
CA SER A 104 22.95 -23.02 2.41
C SER A 104 21.92 -22.67 1.32
N CYS A 105 22.39 -22.26 0.15
CA CYS A 105 21.57 -21.85 -1.00
C CYS A 105 22.07 -22.42 -2.34
N SER A 106 21.24 -22.28 -3.38
CA SER A 106 21.65 -22.59 -4.77
C SER A 106 22.50 -21.45 -5.33
N CYS A 107 23.46 -21.76 -6.21
CA CYS A 107 24.42 -20.78 -6.70
C CYS A 107 24.09 -20.23 -8.10
N THR A 108 24.60 -19.03 -8.38
CA THR A 108 24.67 -18.43 -9.71
C THR A 108 25.98 -17.65 -9.85
N ASP A 109 26.41 -17.33 -11.08
CA ASP A 109 27.68 -16.67 -11.40
C ASP A 109 28.90 -17.26 -10.63
N GLY A 110 28.97 -18.59 -10.55
CA GLY A 110 29.92 -19.30 -9.69
C GLY A 110 29.39 -19.48 -8.26
N ASP A 111 29.61 -18.49 -7.40
CA ASP A 111 29.41 -18.56 -5.94
C ASP A 111 28.58 -17.38 -5.40
N LYS A 112 27.60 -16.88 -6.17
CA LYS A 112 26.60 -15.93 -5.65
C LYS A 112 25.37 -16.70 -5.19
N CYS A 113 24.90 -16.42 -3.97
CA CYS A 113 23.72 -17.05 -3.39
C CYS A 113 22.44 -16.65 -4.16
N LYS A 114 21.86 -17.54 -4.97
CA LYS A 114 20.73 -17.28 -5.89
C LYS A 114 19.39 -17.19 -5.14
N PHE A 115 18.50 -16.30 -5.60
CA PHE A 115 17.06 -16.36 -5.33
C PHE A 115 16.23 -16.45 -6.61
N SER A 116 15.00 -16.94 -6.47
CA SER A 116 13.92 -16.75 -7.44
C SER A 116 12.59 -16.71 -6.71
N ILE A 117 11.67 -15.86 -7.18
CA ILE A 117 10.33 -15.69 -6.61
C ILE A 117 9.33 -15.45 -7.75
N ARG A 118 8.11 -15.98 -7.60
CA ARG A 118 7.01 -15.81 -8.54
C ARG A 118 5.75 -15.36 -7.79
N TYR A 119 5.01 -14.44 -8.39
CA TYR A 119 3.87 -13.76 -7.80
C TYR A 119 2.55 -14.25 -8.41
N GLY A 120 1.43 -13.85 -7.80
CA GLY A 120 0.11 -14.41 -8.08
C GLY A 120 -0.47 -14.06 -9.47
N GLU A 121 -0.08 -12.92 -10.05
CA GLU A 121 -0.51 -12.52 -11.41
C GLU A 121 0.29 -13.22 -12.52
N GLY A 122 1.52 -13.67 -12.22
CA GLY A 122 2.34 -14.52 -13.08
C GLY A 122 3.81 -14.10 -13.19
N SER A 123 4.14 -12.84 -12.87
CA SER A 123 5.49 -12.27 -12.90
C SER A 123 6.45 -12.95 -11.93
N SER A 124 7.74 -12.80 -12.21
CA SER A 124 8.82 -13.40 -11.44
C SER A 124 10.09 -12.55 -11.45
N TYR A 125 10.87 -12.70 -10.39
CA TYR A 125 12.24 -12.22 -10.29
C TYR A 125 13.22 -13.41 -10.22
N GLU A 126 14.38 -13.29 -10.86
CA GLU A 126 15.57 -14.10 -10.55
C GLU A 126 16.76 -13.20 -10.26
N GLY A 127 17.57 -13.57 -9.26
CA GLY A 127 18.79 -12.84 -8.96
C GLY A 127 19.66 -13.52 -7.91
N TYR A 128 20.45 -12.74 -7.20
CA TYR A 128 21.24 -13.20 -6.05
C TYR A 128 21.16 -12.22 -4.88
N TRP A 129 21.57 -12.66 -3.70
CA TRP A 129 21.50 -11.85 -2.49
C TRP A 129 22.70 -10.91 -2.34
N VAL A 130 22.41 -9.65 -2.00
CA VAL A 130 23.38 -8.62 -1.65
C VAL A 130 22.92 -7.98 -0.35
N LYS A 131 23.87 -7.72 0.56
CA LYS A 131 23.67 -6.88 1.72
C LYS A 131 24.39 -5.57 1.49
N ASP A 132 23.76 -4.44 1.80
CA ASP A 132 24.41 -3.13 1.72
C ASP A 132 23.89 -2.18 2.81
N ASP A 133 24.54 -1.02 2.97
CA ASP A 133 23.98 0.08 3.74
C ASP A 133 22.74 0.63 3.04
N VAL A 134 21.65 0.77 3.80
CA VAL A 134 20.37 1.29 3.34
C VAL A 134 19.87 2.34 4.33
N TYR A 135 19.24 3.38 3.79
CA TYR A 135 18.60 4.47 4.52
C TYR A 135 17.13 4.56 4.07
N PHE A 136 16.23 4.85 5.01
CA PHE A 136 14.78 4.68 4.82
C PHE A 136 14.03 6.02 4.91
N GLY A 137 13.19 6.29 3.91
CA GLY A 137 12.33 7.48 3.85
C GLY A 137 13.04 8.77 3.44
N ASP A 138 12.26 9.80 3.14
CA ASP A 138 12.70 11.01 2.42
C ASP A 138 13.70 11.91 3.19
N ASN A 139 13.86 11.69 4.51
CA ASN A 139 14.59 12.59 5.42
C ASN A 139 15.70 11.87 6.23
N TYR A 140 16.28 10.81 5.68
CA TYR A 140 17.31 10.01 6.34
C TYR A 140 18.59 10.79 6.69
N HIS A 141 19.32 10.32 7.70
CA HIS A 141 20.62 10.83 8.13
C HIS A 141 21.66 9.69 8.21
N ARG A 142 22.94 9.99 8.45
CA ARG A 142 24.05 9.00 8.37
C ARG A 142 24.00 7.98 9.52
N GLU A 143 23.41 8.39 10.62
CA GLU A 143 23.02 7.62 11.80
C GLU A 143 21.92 6.58 11.56
N ASP A 144 20.98 6.80 10.63
CA ASP A 144 19.85 5.87 10.37
C ASP A 144 20.26 4.65 9.51
N LYS A 145 21.56 4.51 9.27
CA LYS A 145 22.17 3.53 8.36
C LYS A 145 21.98 2.10 8.86
N GLN A 146 21.33 1.27 8.05
CA GLN A 146 21.04 -0.12 8.37
C GLN A 146 21.68 -1.05 7.32
N LYS A 147 22.34 -2.14 7.75
CA LYS A 147 22.89 -3.18 6.87
C LYS A 147 21.80 -4.15 6.42
N PHE A 148 21.15 -3.83 5.30
CA PHE A 148 19.95 -4.53 4.80
C PHE A 148 20.28 -5.59 3.74
N LEU A 149 19.70 -6.78 3.90
CA LEU A 149 19.74 -7.85 2.88
C LEU A 149 18.62 -7.68 1.85
N PHE A 150 18.97 -7.63 0.56
CA PHE A 150 18.02 -7.53 -0.56
C PHE A 150 18.40 -8.41 -1.75
N GLY A 151 17.40 -8.70 -2.58
CA GLY A 151 17.55 -9.43 -3.83
C GLY A 151 18.03 -8.51 -4.95
N CYS A 152 19.26 -8.72 -5.40
CA CYS A 152 19.83 -8.09 -6.58
C CYS A 152 19.30 -8.77 -7.86
N VAL A 153 18.34 -8.15 -8.55
CA VAL A 153 17.61 -8.76 -9.68
C VAL A 153 18.46 -8.77 -10.95
N THR A 154 18.37 -9.89 -11.67
CA THR A 154 19.01 -10.14 -12.97
C THR A 154 17.99 -10.36 -14.11
N VAL A 155 16.81 -10.88 -13.77
CA VAL A 155 15.70 -11.17 -14.70
C VAL A 155 14.38 -10.74 -14.07
N GLU A 156 13.58 -10.07 -14.89
CA GLU A 156 12.18 -9.75 -14.67
C GLU A 156 11.31 -10.35 -15.78
N THR A 157 10.04 -10.61 -15.44
CA THR A 157 9.04 -11.10 -16.39
C THR A 157 7.73 -10.34 -16.25
N HIS A 158 6.89 -10.44 -17.29
CA HIS A 158 5.52 -9.92 -17.35
C HIS A 158 5.38 -8.47 -16.84
N LEU A 159 4.62 -8.22 -15.77
CA LEU A 159 4.29 -6.87 -15.31
C LEU A 159 5.54 -6.12 -14.80
N PHE A 160 6.42 -6.79 -14.05
CA PHE A 160 7.63 -6.17 -13.48
C PHE A 160 8.52 -5.54 -14.55
N TYR A 161 8.69 -6.21 -15.70
CA TYR A 161 9.44 -5.70 -16.85
C TYR A 161 8.85 -4.40 -17.47
N SER A 162 7.64 -4.00 -17.06
CA SER A 162 6.92 -2.83 -17.57
C SER A 162 6.39 -1.88 -16.48
N GLN A 163 6.67 -2.14 -15.21
CA GLN A 163 6.24 -1.30 -14.10
C GLN A 163 7.18 -0.09 -13.95
N ALA A 164 6.64 1.02 -13.42
CA ALA A 164 7.45 2.21 -13.13
C ALA A 164 8.29 2.03 -11.86
N ALA A 165 7.78 1.38 -10.82
CA ALA A 165 8.54 1.14 -9.59
C ALA A 165 9.81 0.29 -9.85
N ASP A 166 10.90 0.64 -9.16
CA ASP A 166 12.22 0.03 -9.36
C ASP A 166 12.31 -1.39 -8.77
N GLY A 167 11.29 -1.83 -8.02
CA GLY A 167 11.23 -3.17 -7.44
C GLY A 167 10.12 -3.33 -6.42
N ILE A 168 10.29 -4.29 -5.51
CA ILE A 168 9.33 -4.62 -4.44
C ILE A 168 10.06 -4.55 -3.09
N MET A 169 9.38 -4.00 -2.08
CA MET A 169 9.71 -4.09 -0.66
C MET A 169 8.73 -5.03 0.03
N GLY A 170 9.14 -6.29 0.19
CA GLY A 170 8.38 -7.28 0.92
C GLY A 170 8.31 -6.97 2.42
N LEU A 171 7.08 -6.81 2.92
CA LEU A 171 6.71 -6.59 4.32
C LEU A 171 5.97 -7.81 4.91
N GLY A 172 5.79 -8.87 4.13
CA GLY A 172 5.36 -10.19 4.59
C GLY A 172 6.31 -10.81 5.61
N ARG A 173 5.81 -11.83 6.32
CA ARG A 173 6.56 -12.48 7.41
C ARG A 173 7.81 -13.18 6.87
N GLY A 174 8.99 -12.75 7.34
CA GLY A 174 10.29 -13.29 6.95
C GLY A 174 10.57 -14.68 7.54
N HIS A 175 11.51 -15.40 6.92
CA HIS A 175 11.95 -16.73 7.34
C HIS A 175 13.46 -16.89 7.15
N GLY A 176 14.16 -17.34 8.20
CA GLY A 176 15.62 -17.43 8.20
C GLY A 176 16.27 -16.06 8.05
N GLU A 177 17.29 -15.98 7.20
CA GLU A 177 18.07 -14.76 6.94
C GLU A 177 17.30 -13.73 6.09
N ILE A 178 16.22 -14.16 5.41
CA ILE A 178 15.37 -13.28 4.58
C ILE A 178 14.30 -12.66 5.47
N MET A 179 14.64 -11.49 6.03
CA MET A 179 13.79 -10.72 6.94
C MET A 179 13.31 -9.42 6.30
N PRO A 180 12.04 -9.01 6.51
CA PRO A 180 11.56 -7.69 6.11
C PRO A 180 12.23 -6.58 6.94
N ILE A 181 12.23 -5.35 6.41
CA ILE A 181 12.97 -4.22 6.99
C ILE A 181 12.64 -3.93 8.47
N TYR A 182 11.36 -4.03 8.86
CA TYR A 182 10.93 -3.79 10.24
C TYR A 182 11.52 -4.81 11.23
N GLN A 183 11.69 -6.07 10.81
CA GLN A 183 12.25 -7.12 11.66
C GLN A 183 13.76 -6.92 11.83
N GLN A 184 14.49 -6.58 10.76
CA GLN A 184 15.93 -6.30 10.85
C GLN A 184 16.22 -5.10 11.76
N LEU A 185 15.44 -4.02 11.65
CA LEU A 185 15.57 -2.84 12.51
C LEU A 185 15.23 -3.14 13.99
N TYR A 186 14.30 -4.07 14.25
CA TYR A 186 13.97 -4.53 15.60
C TYR A 186 15.07 -5.41 16.19
N GLU A 187 15.60 -6.39 15.44
CA GLU A 187 16.65 -7.29 15.91
C GLU A 187 18.00 -6.57 16.14
N GLN A 188 18.26 -5.48 15.42
CA GLN A 188 19.38 -4.57 15.69
C GLN A 188 19.13 -3.61 16.86
N GLY A 189 17.93 -3.63 17.47
CA GLY A 189 17.54 -2.77 18.59
C GLY A 189 17.36 -1.29 18.23
N LEU A 190 17.27 -0.95 16.94
CA LEU A 190 17.08 0.41 16.44
C LEU A 190 15.65 0.89 16.76
N VAL A 191 14.64 0.05 16.52
CA VAL A 191 13.25 0.28 17.00
C VAL A 191 12.93 -0.53 18.27
N GLN A 192 11.89 -0.12 19.02
CA GLN A 192 11.55 -0.74 20.32
C GLN A 192 10.64 -1.97 20.19
N TYR A 193 9.76 -2.02 19.18
CA TYR A 193 8.82 -3.11 18.96
C TYR A 193 8.96 -3.71 17.57
N ASN A 194 8.69 -5.01 17.45
CA ASN A 194 8.53 -5.67 16.17
C ASN A 194 7.13 -5.33 15.63
N GLU A 195 7.01 -4.15 15.02
CA GLU A 195 5.76 -3.57 14.54
C GLU A 195 6.02 -2.70 13.30
N PHE A 196 5.04 -2.61 12.41
CA PHE A 196 5.03 -1.63 11.33
C PHE A 196 3.60 -1.19 10.99
N THR A 197 3.44 0.01 10.46
CA THR A 197 2.12 0.60 10.18
C THR A 197 2.03 1.14 8.77
N LEU A 198 1.00 0.73 8.03
CA LEU A 198 0.66 1.28 6.72
C LEU A 198 -0.61 2.14 6.82
N CYS A 199 -0.51 3.39 6.41
CA CYS A 199 -1.63 4.31 6.22
C CYS A 199 -1.70 4.65 4.72
N LEU A 200 -2.50 3.91 3.95
CA LEU A 200 -2.64 4.13 2.51
C LEU A 200 -3.68 5.22 2.24
N GLY A 201 -3.36 6.21 1.41
CA GLY A 201 -4.28 7.29 1.03
C GLY A 201 -5.03 7.03 -0.26
N THR A 202 -5.72 8.06 -0.74
CA THR A 202 -6.25 8.10 -2.11
C THR A 202 -5.16 8.43 -3.11
N ASP A 203 -4.21 9.30 -2.71
CA ASP A 203 -2.96 9.58 -3.41
C ASP A 203 -1.83 9.63 -2.36
N GLY A 204 -0.84 8.74 -2.49
CA GLY A 204 0.23 8.55 -1.51
C GLY A 204 -0.24 7.98 -0.17
N GLY A 205 0.54 8.20 0.89
CA GLY A 205 0.26 7.70 2.24
C GLY A 205 1.45 7.86 3.19
N LYS A 206 1.46 7.08 4.28
CA LYS A 206 2.53 7.05 5.29
C LYS A 206 2.85 5.61 5.72
N PHE A 207 4.14 5.30 5.83
CA PHE A 207 4.68 4.00 6.28
C PHE A 207 5.57 4.24 7.50
N SER A 208 5.20 3.66 8.64
CA SER A 208 5.91 3.79 9.92
C SER A 208 6.49 2.45 10.37
N ILE A 209 7.62 2.47 11.07
CA ILE A 209 8.28 1.27 11.62
C ILE A 209 8.48 1.43 13.13
N GLY A 210 8.28 0.36 13.89
CA GLY A 210 8.40 0.35 15.35
C GLY A 210 7.20 0.93 16.10
N GLY A 211 6.13 1.33 15.41
CA GLY A 211 4.98 2.00 16.01
C GLY A 211 4.06 2.69 14.99
N TYR A 212 3.35 3.72 15.47
CA TYR A 212 2.43 4.54 14.68
C TYR A 212 2.28 5.97 15.23
N ASP A 213 2.05 6.94 14.33
CA ASP A 213 1.67 8.31 14.69
C ASP A 213 0.16 8.45 14.91
N GLU A 214 -0.24 8.75 16.15
CA GLU A 214 -1.62 9.01 16.54
C GLU A 214 -2.18 10.30 15.91
N SER A 215 -1.34 11.21 15.39
CA SER A 215 -1.79 12.45 14.73
C SER A 215 -2.58 12.20 13.43
N PHE A 216 -2.41 11.02 12.82
CA PHE A 216 -3.16 10.60 11.64
C PHE A 216 -4.57 10.07 11.98
N LEU A 217 -4.83 9.65 13.22
CA LEU A 217 -6.13 9.15 13.65
C LEU A 217 -7.19 10.25 13.49
N ILE A 218 -8.38 9.89 13.00
CA ILE A 218 -9.49 10.86 12.97
C ILE A 218 -10.10 11.04 14.36
N HIS A 219 -10.22 9.95 15.10
CA HIS A 219 -10.83 9.88 16.43
C HIS A 219 -9.85 9.19 17.40
N PRO A 220 -8.84 9.89 17.92
CA PRO A 220 -7.84 9.29 18.83
C PRO A 220 -8.46 8.79 20.14
N ASP A 221 -9.64 9.28 20.52
CA ASP A 221 -10.41 8.82 21.68
C ASP A 221 -11.13 7.46 21.46
N LEU A 222 -11.17 6.95 20.22
CA LEU A 222 -11.80 5.66 19.90
C LEU A 222 -10.77 4.51 19.88
N PRO A 223 -11.12 3.30 20.39
CA PRO A 223 -10.21 2.18 20.42
C PRO A 223 -9.91 1.62 19.02
N ILE A 224 -8.62 1.44 18.74
CA ILE A 224 -8.11 0.70 17.58
C ILE A 224 -8.74 -0.70 17.55
N GLN A 225 -9.19 -1.12 16.37
CA GLN A 225 -9.89 -2.38 16.16
C GLN A 225 -8.87 -3.51 15.96
N TRP A 226 -8.54 -4.23 17.03
CA TRP A 226 -7.53 -5.29 17.04
C TRP A 226 -8.11 -6.67 16.73
N THR A 227 -7.44 -7.44 15.86
CA THR A 227 -7.78 -8.83 15.52
C THR A 227 -6.51 -9.68 15.40
N ASN A 228 -6.59 -10.96 15.75
CA ASN A 228 -5.46 -11.87 15.81
C ASN A 228 -5.04 -12.37 14.41
N LEU A 229 -3.73 -12.48 14.17
CA LEU A 229 -3.19 -13.05 12.93
C LEU A 229 -3.26 -14.59 12.98
N THR A 230 -3.99 -15.19 12.04
CA THR A 230 -4.25 -16.64 12.02
C THR A 230 -3.18 -17.46 11.28
N SER A 231 -2.04 -16.85 10.92
CA SER A 231 -0.93 -17.53 10.24
C SER A 231 0.44 -16.95 10.61
N SER A 232 1.44 -17.84 10.67
CA SER A 232 2.85 -17.54 10.94
C SER A 232 3.67 -17.14 9.70
N SER A 233 3.13 -17.31 8.48
CA SER A 233 3.83 -17.01 7.21
C SER A 233 3.17 -15.90 6.38
N ARG A 234 1.91 -15.55 6.66
CA ARG A 234 1.12 -14.54 5.94
C ARG A 234 0.21 -13.77 6.89
N PHE A 235 -0.19 -12.57 6.53
CA PHE A 235 -1.17 -11.78 7.30
C PHE A 235 -2.60 -12.21 7.00
N TYR A 236 -2.97 -13.40 7.48
CA TYR A 236 -4.36 -13.84 7.48
C TYR A 236 -5.09 -13.40 8.74
N ILE A 237 -6.34 -12.97 8.58
CA ILE A 237 -7.33 -12.77 9.64
C ILE A 237 -8.61 -13.55 9.29
N ASN A 238 -9.46 -13.84 10.28
CA ASN A 238 -10.76 -14.46 10.06
C ASN A 238 -11.86 -13.39 9.96
N ILE A 239 -12.63 -13.36 8.88
CA ILE A 239 -13.83 -12.53 8.72
C ILE A 239 -15.05 -13.38 9.06
N ALA A 240 -15.66 -13.11 10.22
CA ALA A 240 -16.81 -13.85 10.74
C ALA A 240 -18.12 -13.50 10.01
N SER A 241 -18.32 -12.24 9.62
CA SER A 241 -19.46 -11.83 8.80
C SER A 241 -19.20 -10.56 7.99
N VAL A 242 -19.97 -10.40 6.91
CA VAL A 242 -19.93 -9.23 6.02
C VAL A 242 -21.34 -8.69 5.79
N SER A 243 -21.49 -7.38 5.68
CA SER A 243 -22.74 -6.69 5.40
C SER A 243 -22.53 -5.43 4.55
N ILE A 244 -23.57 -5.04 3.82
CA ILE A 244 -23.62 -3.84 2.98
C ILE A 244 -24.79 -2.99 3.49
N GLY A 245 -24.48 -1.93 4.23
CA GLY A 245 -25.46 -1.26 5.07
C GLY A 245 -26.06 -2.26 6.08
N ASP A 246 -27.38 -2.35 6.11
CA ASP A 246 -28.12 -3.17 7.07
C ASP A 246 -28.36 -4.62 6.58
N GLU A 247 -27.91 -4.97 5.37
CA GLU A 247 -28.12 -6.27 4.71
C GLU A 247 -26.87 -7.16 4.78
N LYS A 248 -27.02 -8.43 5.17
CA LYS A 248 -25.90 -9.38 5.26
C LYS A 248 -25.54 -10.00 3.90
N ILE A 249 -24.25 -10.25 3.71
CA ILE A 249 -23.68 -11.03 2.62
C ILE A 249 -23.59 -12.49 3.09
N GLU A 250 -24.10 -13.43 2.28
CA GLU A 250 -23.87 -14.86 2.50
C GLU A 250 -22.45 -15.26 2.06
N LYS A 251 -21.98 -16.47 2.39
CA LYS A 251 -20.58 -16.93 2.19
C LYS A 251 -19.55 -16.25 3.12
N ALA A 252 -19.90 -16.17 4.41
CA ALA A 252 -18.98 -15.99 5.53
C ALA A 252 -19.25 -17.11 6.57
N PRO A 253 -18.29 -17.50 7.44
CA PRO A 253 -16.97 -16.92 7.62
C PRO A 253 -15.99 -17.26 6.49
N VAL A 254 -14.94 -16.45 6.32
CA VAL A 254 -13.81 -16.69 5.39
C VAL A 254 -12.48 -16.20 5.94
N SER A 255 -11.38 -16.78 5.46
CA SER A 255 -10.04 -16.24 5.69
C SER A 255 -9.79 -15.03 4.80
N ALA A 256 -9.15 -13.99 5.31
CA ALA A 256 -8.79 -12.79 4.55
C ALA A 256 -7.29 -12.50 4.66
N MET A 257 -6.59 -12.44 3.53
CA MET A 257 -5.19 -12.02 3.45
C MET A 257 -5.10 -10.49 3.36
N ILE A 258 -4.26 -9.84 4.17
CA ILE A 258 -4.00 -8.40 4.08
C ILE A 258 -2.78 -8.17 3.19
N ASP A 259 -2.99 -7.54 2.04
CA ASP A 259 -2.01 -7.47 0.95
C ASP A 259 -1.98 -6.07 0.30
N SER A 260 -1.00 -5.26 0.67
CA SER A 260 -0.79 -3.93 0.07
C SER A 260 -0.19 -3.97 -1.35
N GLY A 261 0.40 -5.10 -1.76
CA GLY A 261 0.91 -5.31 -3.12
C GLY A 261 -0.20 -5.61 -4.12
N THR A 262 -1.33 -6.17 -3.64
CA THR A 262 -2.54 -6.40 -4.44
C THR A 262 -3.43 -5.14 -4.48
N THR A 263 -3.79 -4.66 -5.67
CA THR A 263 -4.51 -3.36 -5.84
C THR A 263 -5.92 -3.34 -5.24
N PHE A 264 -6.71 -4.38 -5.53
CA PHE A 264 -8.16 -4.45 -5.30
C PHE A 264 -8.50 -5.49 -4.24
N ALA A 265 -9.70 -5.44 -3.67
CA ALA A 265 -10.18 -6.57 -2.90
C ALA A 265 -10.46 -7.75 -3.86
N TYR A 266 -10.10 -8.96 -3.46
CA TYR A 266 -10.42 -10.16 -4.24
C TYR A 266 -11.43 -11.01 -3.48
N LEU A 267 -12.58 -11.27 -4.09
CA LEU A 267 -13.66 -12.09 -3.55
C LEU A 267 -13.92 -13.28 -4.46
N SER A 268 -14.43 -14.39 -3.92
CA SER A 268 -14.85 -15.52 -4.75
C SER A 268 -15.93 -15.13 -5.77
N LYS A 269 -16.08 -15.92 -6.83
CA LYS A 269 -17.19 -15.73 -7.79
C LYS A 269 -18.58 -15.83 -7.14
N THR A 270 -18.74 -16.61 -6.06
CA THR A 270 -20.04 -16.70 -5.36
C THR A 270 -20.25 -15.52 -4.40
N GLN A 271 -19.19 -15.07 -3.71
CA GLN A 271 -19.20 -13.85 -2.89
C GLN A 271 -19.48 -12.60 -3.73
N LEU A 272 -18.86 -12.47 -4.91
CA LEU A 272 -19.06 -11.32 -5.81
C LEU A 272 -20.49 -11.26 -6.36
N ALA A 273 -21.12 -12.43 -6.59
CA ALA A 273 -22.53 -12.50 -6.97
C ALA A 273 -23.45 -12.05 -5.82
N GLU A 274 -23.13 -12.41 -4.58
CA GLU A 274 -23.83 -11.93 -3.38
C GLU A 274 -23.65 -10.42 -3.17
N VAL A 275 -22.46 -9.87 -3.44
CA VAL A 275 -22.21 -8.43 -3.43
C VAL A 275 -23.08 -7.71 -4.47
N ASP A 276 -23.17 -8.21 -5.72
CA ASP A 276 -24.05 -7.58 -6.73
C ASP A 276 -25.54 -7.71 -6.35
N ARG A 277 -25.97 -8.87 -5.82
CA ARG A 277 -27.34 -9.11 -5.36
C ARG A 277 -27.74 -8.12 -4.26
N VAL A 278 -26.90 -7.99 -3.23
CA VAL A 278 -27.18 -7.11 -2.08
C VAL A 278 -26.98 -5.64 -2.45
N MET A 279 -25.96 -5.26 -3.22
CA MET A 279 -25.83 -3.90 -3.75
C MET A 279 -27.06 -3.50 -4.55
N THR A 280 -27.57 -4.35 -5.43
CA THR A 280 -28.78 -4.08 -6.23
C THR A 280 -30.01 -3.86 -5.33
N LYS A 281 -30.20 -4.69 -4.30
CA LYS A 281 -31.27 -4.53 -3.30
C LYS A 281 -31.14 -3.21 -2.54
N VAL A 282 -29.97 -2.92 -1.99
CA VAL A 282 -29.72 -1.76 -1.13
C VAL A 282 -29.74 -0.45 -1.92
N CYS A 283 -29.16 -0.42 -3.14
CA CYS A 283 -29.23 0.72 -4.05
C CYS A 283 -30.64 0.99 -4.60
N GLY A 284 -31.53 0.00 -4.63
CA GLY A 284 -32.93 0.16 -5.00
C GLY A 284 -33.80 0.76 -3.89
N GLY A 285 -33.33 0.76 -2.64
CA GLY A 285 -34.04 1.32 -1.48
C GLY A 285 -33.88 2.84 -1.32
N GLU A 286 -34.88 3.47 -0.69
CA GLU A 286 -34.97 4.93 -0.51
C GLU A 286 -33.77 5.55 0.23
N LYS A 287 -33.20 4.82 1.21
CA LYS A 287 -32.03 5.25 2.02
C LYS A 287 -30.80 5.59 1.16
N PHE A 288 -30.65 4.97 0.01
CA PHE A 288 -29.45 5.06 -0.82
C PHE A 288 -29.75 5.54 -2.24
N ASN A 289 -30.66 4.86 -2.95
CA ASN A 289 -31.13 5.29 -4.28
C ASN A 289 -29.99 5.45 -5.32
N CYS A 290 -28.92 4.65 -5.18
CA CYS A 290 -27.79 4.62 -6.10
C CYS A 290 -28.05 3.84 -7.40
N GLN A 291 -29.12 3.02 -7.46
CA GLN A 291 -29.36 2.12 -8.60
C GLN A 291 -29.57 2.87 -9.91
N LYS A 292 -30.19 4.05 -9.86
CA LYS A 292 -30.43 4.94 -11.01
C LYS A 292 -29.15 5.50 -11.65
N TYR A 293 -27.99 5.34 -11.01
CA TYR A 293 -26.69 5.75 -11.53
C TYR A 293 -25.88 4.59 -12.11
N ARG A 294 -26.33 3.33 -11.99
CA ARG A 294 -25.61 2.13 -12.47
C ARG A 294 -25.44 2.19 -13.99
N SER A 295 -24.20 2.16 -14.46
CA SER A 295 -23.85 2.21 -15.89
C SER A 295 -23.64 0.82 -16.50
N LYS A 296 -23.08 -0.10 -15.71
CA LYS A 296 -22.79 -1.50 -16.04
C LYS A 296 -22.65 -2.29 -14.73
N THR A 297 -22.33 -3.59 -14.78
CA THR A 297 -22.07 -4.38 -13.56
C THR A 297 -20.97 -3.72 -12.72
N ASN A 298 -21.19 -3.62 -11.40
CA ASN A 298 -20.30 -3.02 -10.42
C ASN A 298 -19.88 -1.56 -10.65
N CYS A 299 -20.44 -0.83 -11.63
CA CYS A 299 -20.04 0.54 -11.92
C CYS A 299 -21.22 1.52 -12.04
N TYR A 300 -20.96 2.76 -11.63
CA TYR A 300 -21.95 3.82 -11.47
C TYR A 300 -21.40 5.14 -12.00
N LYS A 301 -22.28 5.99 -12.54
CA LYS A 301 -21.89 7.22 -13.23
C LYS A 301 -22.16 8.46 -12.38
N PHE A 302 -21.08 9.17 -12.04
CA PHE A 302 -21.15 10.51 -11.48
C PHE A 302 -21.77 11.50 -12.46
N SER A 303 -22.57 12.41 -11.92
CA SER A 303 -23.23 13.49 -12.63
C SER A 303 -23.23 14.74 -11.78
N SER A 304 -22.59 15.82 -12.25
CA SER A 304 -22.57 17.11 -11.55
C SER A 304 -23.95 17.76 -11.45
N ARG A 305 -24.88 17.43 -12.36
CA ARG A 305 -26.28 17.88 -12.31
C ARG A 305 -27.01 17.29 -11.10
N ASP A 306 -26.85 15.99 -10.88
CA ASP A 306 -27.69 15.23 -9.95
C ASP A 306 -27.10 15.19 -8.54
N HIS A 307 -25.77 15.31 -8.40
CA HIS A 307 -25.05 15.21 -7.12
C HIS A 307 -24.42 16.52 -6.65
N LYS A 308 -24.10 17.45 -7.57
CA LYS A 308 -23.29 18.66 -7.34
C LYS A 308 -21.82 18.40 -6.99
N THR A 309 -21.51 17.43 -6.12
CA THR A 309 -20.13 17.06 -5.71
C THR A 309 -19.90 15.55 -5.73
N LYS A 310 -18.63 15.12 -5.80
CA LYS A 310 -18.24 13.69 -5.71
C LYS A 310 -18.67 13.07 -4.37
N LYS A 311 -18.42 13.71 -3.23
CA LYS A 311 -18.92 13.29 -1.91
C LYS A 311 -20.43 13.03 -1.90
N LYS A 312 -21.24 13.91 -2.48
CA LYS A 312 -22.72 13.72 -2.57
C LYS A 312 -23.14 12.60 -3.52
N PHE A 313 -22.28 12.14 -4.44
CA PHE A 313 -22.46 10.88 -5.17
C PHE A 313 -22.14 9.68 -4.28
N PHE A 314 -21.00 9.70 -3.59
CA PHE A 314 -20.62 8.67 -2.62
C PHE A 314 -21.66 8.49 -1.49
N GLU A 315 -22.29 9.57 -1.01
CA GLU A 315 -23.35 9.53 0.02
C GLU A 315 -24.63 8.82 -0.45
N SER A 316 -24.79 8.56 -1.75
CA SER A 316 -25.89 7.75 -2.28
C SER A 316 -25.69 6.25 -2.07
N PHE A 317 -24.56 5.80 -1.51
CA PHE A 317 -24.22 4.39 -1.38
C PHE A 317 -24.09 3.89 0.08
N PRO A 318 -24.30 2.59 0.34
CA PRO A 318 -24.05 1.95 1.63
C PRO A 318 -22.56 1.82 1.97
N VAL A 319 -22.25 1.67 3.26
CA VAL A 319 -20.92 1.28 3.75
C VAL A 319 -20.84 -0.25 3.81
N PHE A 320 -19.71 -0.84 3.42
CA PHE A 320 -19.42 -2.25 3.69
C PHE A 320 -18.90 -2.38 5.12
N LYS A 321 -19.48 -3.28 5.91
CA LYS A 321 -19.03 -3.62 7.27
C LYS A 321 -18.59 -5.08 7.30
N PHE A 322 -17.32 -5.30 7.61
CA PHE A 322 -16.72 -6.61 7.87
C PHE A 322 -16.50 -6.73 9.39
N VAL A 323 -16.87 -7.88 9.97
CA VAL A 323 -16.65 -8.18 11.39
C VAL A 323 -15.72 -9.38 11.48
N THR A 324 -14.61 -9.25 12.20
CA THR A 324 -13.61 -10.32 12.33
C THR A 324 -14.02 -11.38 13.37
N GLY A 325 -13.28 -12.48 13.44
CA GLY A 325 -13.44 -13.52 14.47
C GLY A 325 -13.29 -13.00 15.90
N ASP A 326 -12.54 -11.91 16.10
CA ASP A 326 -12.34 -11.25 17.40
C ASP A 326 -13.35 -10.12 17.66
N ASN A 327 -14.35 -9.96 16.77
CA ASN A 327 -15.35 -8.88 16.75
C ASN A 327 -14.82 -7.48 16.40
N ALA A 328 -13.59 -7.36 15.89
CA ALA A 328 -13.09 -6.11 15.34
C ALA A 328 -13.91 -5.70 14.11
N ILE A 329 -14.19 -4.40 13.95
CA ILE A 329 -15.02 -3.89 12.85
C ILE A 329 -14.16 -3.13 11.83
N ILE A 330 -14.13 -3.63 10.59
CA ILE A 330 -13.54 -2.93 9.45
C ILE A 330 -14.68 -2.32 8.63
N LYS A 331 -14.65 -0.99 8.42
CA LYS A 331 -15.60 -0.26 7.58
C LYS A 331 -14.92 0.20 6.30
N TRP A 332 -15.49 -0.15 5.15
CA TRP A 332 -15.01 0.28 3.84
C TRP A 332 -16.05 1.21 3.22
N PHE A 333 -15.70 2.49 3.10
CA PHE A 333 -16.63 3.57 2.73
C PHE A 333 -16.68 3.79 1.21
N PRO A 334 -17.74 4.43 0.66
CA PRO A 334 -17.87 4.59 -0.79
C PRO A 334 -16.77 5.41 -1.48
N SER A 335 -16.11 6.35 -0.79
CA SER A 335 -14.91 7.02 -1.33
C SER A 335 -13.74 6.05 -1.52
N ASP A 336 -13.69 5.00 -0.70
CA ASP A 336 -12.54 4.13 -0.52
C ASP A 336 -12.68 2.83 -1.32
N TYR A 337 -13.92 2.35 -1.52
CA TYR A 337 -14.19 1.14 -2.32
C TYR A 337 -14.44 1.42 -3.81
N PHE A 338 -14.64 2.67 -4.21
CA PHE A 338 -14.72 3.04 -5.63
C PHE A 338 -13.35 3.46 -6.17
N TYR A 339 -13.00 2.97 -7.36
CA TYR A 339 -11.93 3.52 -8.20
C TYR A 339 -12.52 4.22 -9.43
N GLN A 340 -11.84 5.24 -9.97
CA GLN A 340 -12.37 6.08 -11.05
C GLN A 340 -11.97 5.53 -12.43
N VAL A 341 -12.96 5.31 -13.30
CA VAL A 341 -12.77 4.90 -14.70
C VAL A 341 -13.10 6.09 -15.61
N GLY A 342 -12.08 6.58 -16.32
CA GLY A 342 -12.21 7.79 -17.14
C GLY A 342 -12.58 9.02 -16.30
N LEU A 343 -13.50 9.86 -16.80
CA LEU A 343 -13.86 11.14 -16.17
C LEU A 343 -15.08 11.10 -15.24
N THR A 344 -15.96 10.10 -15.37
CA THR A 344 -17.28 10.10 -14.69
C THR A 344 -17.77 8.73 -14.23
N GLU A 345 -17.10 7.63 -14.56
CA GLU A 345 -17.52 6.31 -14.10
C GLU A 345 -16.70 5.91 -12.87
N TYR A 346 -17.34 5.24 -11.91
CA TYR A 346 -16.73 4.71 -10.70
C TYR A 346 -17.12 3.25 -10.56
N CYS A 347 -16.13 2.37 -10.40
CA CYS A 347 -16.31 0.92 -10.34
C CYS A 347 -15.89 0.40 -8.96
N LEU A 348 -16.59 -0.62 -8.43
CA LEU A 348 -16.18 -1.29 -7.20
C LEU A 348 -14.77 -1.85 -7.39
N ALA A 349 -13.85 -1.55 -6.47
CA ALA A 349 -12.48 -2.05 -6.45
C ALA A 349 -12.43 -3.51 -5.96
N ILE A 350 -13.21 -4.38 -6.60
CA ILE A 350 -13.40 -5.79 -6.26
C ILE A 350 -13.31 -6.66 -7.52
N ASP A 351 -12.36 -7.59 -7.54
CA ASP A 351 -12.16 -8.56 -8.63
C ASP A 351 -12.48 -10.02 -8.19
N PRO A 352 -12.76 -10.92 -9.15
CA PRO A 352 -13.10 -12.32 -8.86
C PRO A 352 -11.87 -13.22 -8.65
N PHE A 353 -11.90 -14.01 -7.58
CA PHE A 353 -10.90 -15.02 -7.22
C PHE A 353 -11.46 -16.45 -7.33
N GLY A 354 -10.57 -17.45 -7.28
CA GLY A 354 -10.89 -18.86 -7.48
C GLY A 354 -11.41 -19.62 -6.25
N SER A 355 -11.19 -19.13 -5.03
CA SER A 355 -11.55 -19.83 -3.78
C SER A 355 -12.77 -19.21 -3.10
N ASP A 356 -13.76 -20.03 -2.75
CA ASP A 356 -14.91 -19.64 -1.90
C ASP A 356 -14.56 -19.49 -0.40
N SER A 357 -13.34 -19.85 0.01
CA SER A 357 -12.92 -19.84 1.43
C SER A 357 -11.94 -18.72 1.79
N MET A 358 -11.51 -17.93 0.80
CA MET A 358 -10.45 -16.94 0.94
C MET A 358 -10.78 -15.67 0.16
N MET A 359 -10.59 -14.52 0.81
CA MET A 359 -10.57 -13.20 0.18
C MET A 359 -9.20 -12.53 0.35
N ILE A 360 -8.94 -11.47 -0.43
CA ILE A 360 -7.79 -10.58 -0.24
C ILE A 360 -8.32 -9.18 0.08
N ILE A 361 -7.78 -8.58 1.14
CA ILE A 361 -7.91 -7.19 1.53
C ILE A 361 -6.76 -6.45 0.84
N GLY A 362 -7.00 -6.02 -0.40
CA GLY A 362 -6.04 -5.27 -1.21
C GLY A 362 -5.88 -3.81 -0.76
N GLY A 363 -4.90 -3.12 -1.32
CA GLY A 363 -4.58 -1.73 -1.01
C GLY A 363 -5.78 -0.76 -1.09
N SER A 364 -6.73 -0.97 -2.02
CA SER A 364 -7.97 -0.19 -2.10
C SER A 364 -8.87 -0.30 -0.86
N MET A 365 -8.85 -1.46 -0.18
CA MET A 365 -9.56 -1.71 1.08
C MET A 365 -8.77 -1.27 2.30
N MET A 366 -7.45 -1.13 2.17
CA MET A 366 -6.59 -0.53 3.21
C MET A 366 -6.66 1.02 3.22
N ARG A 367 -7.24 1.66 2.19
CA ARG A 367 -7.26 3.13 2.07
C ARG A 367 -7.94 3.85 3.24
N GLN A 368 -7.40 5.02 3.58
CA GLN A 368 -7.88 5.96 4.60
C GLN A 368 -8.08 5.30 5.99
N ASN A 369 -7.25 4.29 6.27
CA ASN A 369 -7.17 3.60 7.54
C ASN A 369 -5.69 3.27 7.83
N MET A 370 -5.30 3.27 9.11
CA MET A 370 -4.03 2.72 9.56
C MET A 370 -4.21 1.21 9.79
N TYR A 371 -3.32 0.42 9.19
CA TYR A 371 -3.14 -1.01 9.45
C TYR A 371 -1.83 -1.19 10.21
N ILE A 372 -1.93 -1.50 11.49
CA ILE A 372 -0.82 -1.60 12.46
C ILE A 372 -0.53 -3.09 12.66
N PHE A 373 0.59 -3.58 12.13
CA PHE A 373 0.99 -4.99 12.15
C PHE A 373 1.91 -5.25 13.37
N ASP A 374 1.29 -5.52 14.52
CA ASP A 374 1.98 -5.85 15.77
C ASP A 374 2.44 -7.32 15.74
N MET A 375 3.69 -7.51 15.31
CA MET A 375 4.32 -8.83 15.19
C MET A 375 4.75 -9.39 16.54
N THR A 376 4.94 -8.51 17.53
CA THR A 376 5.28 -8.87 18.92
C THR A 376 4.12 -9.61 19.59
N ASN A 377 2.88 -9.16 19.35
CA ASN A 377 1.65 -9.75 19.90
C ASN A 377 0.83 -10.54 18.86
N ASN A 378 1.38 -10.77 17.66
CA ASN A 378 0.77 -11.54 16.57
C ASN A 378 -0.67 -11.08 16.21
N LYS A 379 -0.87 -9.77 16.06
CA LYS A 379 -2.18 -9.16 15.80
C LYS A 379 -2.07 -8.00 14.80
N VAL A 380 -3.20 -7.60 14.23
CA VAL A 380 -3.30 -6.39 13.39
C VAL A 380 -4.37 -5.45 13.96
N GLY A 381 -4.04 -4.16 14.04
CA GLY A 381 -4.93 -3.09 14.48
C GLY A 381 -5.39 -2.27 13.28
N ILE A 382 -6.70 -2.02 13.19
CA ILE A 382 -7.29 -1.17 12.16
C ILE A 382 -7.88 0.09 12.83
N ALA A 383 -7.57 1.27 12.30
CA ALA A 383 -8.13 2.54 12.76
C ALA A 383 -8.39 3.52 11.60
N ARG A 384 -9.42 4.37 11.72
CA ARG A 384 -9.80 5.33 10.68
C ARG A 384 -8.90 6.57 10.71
N SER A 385 -8.23 6.87 9.59
CA SER A 385 -7.07 7.78 9.59
C SER A 385 -6.91 8.60 8.31
N LYS A 386 -6.39 9.83 8.44
CA LYS A 386 -6.11 10.79 7.35
C LYS A 386 -4.78 10.46 6.65
N CYS A 387 -4.76 9.36 5.92
CA CYS A 387 -3.54 8.88 5.26
C CYS A 387 -3.08 9.78 4.09
N SER A 388 -4.03 10.44 3.41
CA SER A 388 -3.74 11.52 2.45
C SER A 388 -4.70 12.68 2.62
N LYS A 389 -4.45 13.78 1.91
CA LYS A 389 -5.47 14.80 1.66
C LYS A 389 -6.52 14.20 0.71
N ASP A 390 -7.77 14.15 1.15
CA ASP A 390 -8.91 13.70 0.34
C ASP A 390 -10.16 14.50 0.78
N PRO A 391 -10.80 15.28 -0.12
CA PRO A 391 -11.96 16.09 0.20
C PRO A 391 -13.29 15.32 0.17
N ASP A 392 -13.32 14.13 -0.43
CA ASP A 392 -14.50 13.28 -0.54
C ASP A 392 -14.60 12.22 0.57
N MET A 393 -13.50 12.04 1.32
CA MET A 393 -13.32 11.17 2.49
C MET A 393 -14.49 11.21 3.50
N TYR A 394 -14.82 10.03 4.02
CA TYR A 394 -15.62 9.87 5.24
C TYR A 394 -14.75 10.00 6.48
N ILE A 395 -14.98 11.11 7.20
CA ILE A 395 -14.33 11.47 8.48
C ILE A 395 -15.15 10.92 9.65
N TYR A 396 -16.47 10.91 9.53
CA TYR A 396 -17.39 10.29 10.46
C TYR A 396 -18.12 9.13 9.77
N ASP A 397 -18.67 8.21 10.55
CA ASP A 397 -20.01 7.73 10.23
C ASP A 397 -20.93 8.97 10.25
N ASP A 398 -21.22 9.58 9.10
CA ASP A 398 -22.21 10.66 9.02
C ASP A 398 -23.53 10.17 9.65
N GLU A 399 -24.39 11.05 10.20
CA GLU A 399 -25.57 10.64 11.01
C GLU A 399 -26.50 9.61 10.33
N LYS A 400 -26.49 9.56 8.99
CA LYS A 400 -27.13 8.57 8.12
C LYS A 400 -26.69 7.10 8.38
N TYR A 401 -25.47 6.91 8.90
CA TYR A 401 -24.83 5.63 9.19
C TYR A 401 -24.70 5.36 10.70
N LEU A 402 -24.71 6.38 11.56
CA LEU A 402 -24.73 6.23 13.04
C LEU A 402 -26.02 5.60 13.58
N ASN A 403 -27.16 5.86 12.93
CA ASN A 403 -28.50 5.57 13.44
C ASN A 403 -28.88 4.07 13.57
N SER A 404 -27.97 3.13 13.30
CA SER A 404 -28.19 1.68 13.49
C SER A 404 -27.52 1.08 14.72
N GLU A 405 -26.43 1.66 15.28
CA GLU A 405 -25.58 0.92 16.24
C GLU A 405 -25.31 1.59 17.60
N ILE A 406 -25.81 2.81 17.88
CA ILE A 406 -25.65 3.44 19.22
C ILE A 406 -26.98 3.47 20.00
N ARG A 407 -27.32 2.33 20.59
CA ARG A 407 -28.12 2.26 21.83
C ARG A 407 -27.27 1.69 22.96
N ILE A 408 -26.37 2.52 23.50
CA ILE A 408 -25.77 2.25 24.81
C ILE A 408 -26.93 2.25 25.83
N PRO A 409 -27.13 1.18 26.62
CA PRO A 409 -28.07 1.21 27.73
C PRO A 409 -27.66 2.32 28.70
N LYS A 410 -28.59 3.22 29.03
CA LYS A 410 -28.38 4.13 30.16
C LYS A 410 -28.59 3.33 31.44
N ASP A 411 -27.49 2.81 31.99
CA ASP A 411 -27.49 2.31 33.36
C ASP A 411 -28.04 3.39 34.28
N THR A 412 -29.14 3.06 34.94
CA THR A 412 -29.82 3.95 35.88
C THR A 412 -29.14 3.78 37.23
N PRO A 413 -28.65 4.85 37.89
CA PRO A 413 -27.98 4.71 39.18
C PRO A 413 -28.96 4.21 40.25
N SER A 414 -28.88 2.93 40.58
CA SER A 414 -29.60 2.34 41.73
C SER A 414 -28.85 2.68 43.02
N GLU A 415 -29.45 3.54 43.83
CA GLU A 415 -28.93 4.01 45.11
C GLU A 415 -28.69 2.85 46.11
N PRO A 416 -27.54 2.78 46.79
CA PRO A 416 -27.22 1.69 47.72
C PRO A 416 -27.91 1.88 49.07
N GLN A 417 -29.06 1.23 49.28
CA GLN A 417 -29.70 1.17 50.60
C GLN A 417 -28.87 0.35 51.59
N SER A 418 -28.62 0.93 52.78
CA SER A 418 -27.84 0.29 53.84
C SER A 418 -28.68 -0.67 54.69
N PRO A 419 -28.17 -1.87 55.04
CA PRO A 419 -28.84 -2.77 55.97
C PRO A 419 -28.66 -2.32 57.42
N SER A 420 -29.75 -2.28 58.20
CA SER A 420 -29.71 -2.04 59.65
C SER A 420 -29.40 -3.32 60.44
N SER A 421 -28.80 -3.18 61.61
CA SER A 421 -28.38 -4.29 62.49
C SER A 421 -29.42 -4.66 63.55
N THR A 422 -29.45 -5.93 64.00
CA THR A 422 -30.18 -6.35 65.24
C THR A 422 -29.61 -7.64 65.86
N THR A 423 -28.86 -7.49 66.96
CA THR A 423 -28.57 -8.42 68.10
C THR A 423 -28.63 -9.96 68.01
N SER A 424 -27.54 -10.61 68.47
CA SER A 424 -27.50 -11.97 69.12
C SER A 424 -27.87 -11.88 70.63
N PRO A 425 -28.00 -12.97 71.45
CA PRO A 425 -26.95 -13.96 71.85
C PRO A 425 -27.53 -15.41 72.08
N PRO A 426 -26.95 -16.41 72.83
CA PRO A 426 -25.71 -16.48 73.63
C PRO A 426 -24.81 -17.77 73.49
N GLN A 427 -23.75 -17.80 74.33
CA GLN A 427 -22.63 -18.76 74.56
C GLN A 427 -22.99 -20.20 75.04
N GLU A 428 -22.08 -21.20 75.18
CA GLU A 428 -20.60 -21.29 75.04
C GLU A 428 -20.11 -22.60 74.33
N THR A 429 -19.01 -23.37 74.55
CA THR A 429 -18.02 -23.60 75.67
C THR A 429 -16.70 -24.24 75.12
N PRO A 430 -15.50 -24.11 75.75
CA PRO A 430 -14.18 -24.56 75.19
C PRO A 430 -13.51 -25.70 76.03
N PRO A 431 -12.18 -26.04 75.98
CA PRO A 431 -11.05 -25.65 75.10
C PRO A 431 -10.15 -26.83 74.59
N THR A 432 -9.04 -26.54 73.88
CA THR A 432 -7.64 -27.09 74.06
C THR A 432 -6.65 -26.48 73.02
N LEU A 433 -5.34 -26.44 73.30
CA LEU A 433 -4.26 -25.76 72.53
C LEU A 433 -3.07 -26.70 72.20
N THR A 434 -2.32 -26.47 71.09
CA THR A 434 -0.82 -26.40 71.01
C THR A 434 -0.27 -26.21 69.56
N ASN A 435 1.02 -25.80 69.45
CA ASN A 435 1.88 -25.51 68.27
C ASN A 435 3.36 -25.81 68.67
N PRO A 436 4.46 -25.67 67.84
CA PRO A 436 4.68 -25.59 66.38
C PRO A 436 5.55 -26.82 65.94
N PRO A 437 6.73 -26.86 65.22
CA PRO A 437 7.52 -25.93 64.36
C PRO A 437 8.03 -26.56 63.00
N VAL A 438 9.32 -26.39 62.63
CA VAL A 438 10.02 -26.75 61.35
C VAL A 438 11.47 -27.24 61.67
N PRO A 439 12.23 -27.96 60.80
CA PRO A 439 13.33 -27.29 60.02
C PRO A 439 13.90 -27.95 58.71
N SER A 440 14.44 -27.10 57.82
CA SER A 440 15.67 -27.26 56.95
C SER A 440 15.83 -28.28 55.78
N GLU A 441 16.82 -27.99 54.92
CA GLU A 441 17.18 -28.51 53.56
C GLU A 441 18.63 -29.06 53.52
N PRO A 442 19.08 -29.82 52.48
CA PRO A 442 20.33 -29.44 51.78
C PRO A 442 20.45 -29.77 50.25
N THR A 443 21.54 -29.29 49.64
CA THR A 443 21.98 -29.26 48.21
C THR A 443 22.71 -30.49 47.64
N GLU A 444 22.79 -30.62 46.29
CA GLU A 444 23.97 -31.18 45.58
C GLU A 444 24.13 -30.67 44.10
N GLU A 445 25.20 -31.06 43.39
CA GLU A 445 25.79 -30.42 42.18
C GLU A 445 25.87 -31.33 40.89
N PRO A 446 26.43 -30.90 39.72
CA PRO A 446 26.14 -31.51 38.40
C PRO A 446 27.14 -32.56 37.85
N PRO A 447 26.79 -33.32 36.79
CA PRO A 447 27.66 -34.28 36.10
C PRO A 447 28.19 -33.85 34.71
N THR A 448 29.36 -34.36 34.30
CA THR A 448 29.97 -34.26 32.94
C THR A 448 31.07 -35.34 32.79
N PRO A 449 31.64 -35.63 31.60
CA PRO A 449 31.12 -36.42 30.49
C PRO A 449 31.83 -37.80 30.30
N THR A 450 31.28 -38.69 29.45
CA THR A 450 32.00 -39.87 28.90
C THR A 450 31.49 -40.29 27.51
N ASP A 451 32.41 -40.40 26.54
CA ASP A 451 32.24 -41.08 25.24
C ASP A 451 32.69 -42.57 25.34
N PRO A 452 32.79 -43.36 24.24
CA PRO A 452 31.71 -43.85 23.37
C PRO A 452 31.78 -45.39 23.17
N PRO A 453 30.89 -45.99 22.34
CA PRO A 453 31.27 -47.18 21.57
C PRO A 453 30.93 -47.11 20.07
N THR A 454 31.52 -48.00 19.28
CA THR A 454 31.67 -47.86 17.81
C THR A 454 30.81 -48.84 16.98
N SER A 455 30.45 -48.41 15.77
CA SER A 455 30.19 -49.20 14.54
C SER A 455 29.08 -50.27 14.50
N SER A 456 28.11 -50.02 13.62
CA SER A 456 27.48 -51.04 12.74
C SER A 456 27.12 -50.42 11.39
N GLU A 457 27.28 -51.15 10.29
CA GLU A 457 27.10 -50.66 8.91
C GLU A 457 25.63 -50.49 8.45
N PRO A 458 25.35 -49.72 7.37
CA PRO A 458 24.00 -49.26 7.04
C PRO A 458 23.18 -50.21 6.16
N PRO A 459 21.83 -50.15 6.22
CA PRO A 459 20.95 -50.75 5.23
C PRO A 459 20.92 -49.96 3.90
N THR A 460 20.54 -50.65 2.83
CA THR A 460 20.60 -50.17 1.43
C THR A 460 19.51 -49.15 1.05
N SER A 461 19.77 -48.46 -0.06
CA SER A 461 18.96 -47.42 -0.70
C SER A 461 17.53 -47.82 -1.07
N SER A 462 16.58 -46.90 -0.86
CA SER A 462 15.32 -46.79 -1.61
C SER A 462 15.42 -45.70 -2.68
N GLU A 463 14.88 -45.93 -3.87
CA GLU A 463 14.88 -44.95 -4.96
C GLU A 463 14.05 -43.68 -4.66
N PRO A 464 14.41 -42.52 -5.24
CA PRO A 464 13.54 -41.34 -5.20
C PRO A 464 12.32 -41.53 -6.12
N PRO A 465 11.14 -40.98 -5.77
CA PRO A 465 9.95 -41.08 -6.61
C PRO A 465 10.13 -40.32 -7.95
N SER A 466 9.60 -40.89 -9.03
CA SER A 466 9.64 -40.30 -10.37
C SER A 466 8.89 -38.95 -10.43
N PRO A 467 9.34 -37.98 -11.26
CA PRO A 467 8.66 -36.70 -11.40
C PRO A 467 7.26 -36.87 -12.04
N PRO A 468 6.28 -36.03 -11.69
CA PRO A 468 4.95 -36.08 -12.27
C PRO A 468 4.97 -35.72 -13.77
N SER A 469 4.16 -36.42 -14.55
CA SER A 469 4.00 -36.17 -15.99
C SER A 469 3.48 -34.75 -16.29
N PRO A 470 3.89 -34.13 -17.41
CA PRO A 470 3.38 -32.83 -17.81
C PRO A 470 1.86 -32.88 -18.09
N PRO A 471 1.11 -31.80 -17.82
CA PRO A 471 -0.33 -31.77 -18.02
C PRO A 471 -0.70 -31.86 -19.51
N ILE A 472 -1.73 -32.65 -19.80
CA ILE A 472 -2.32 -32.79 -21.14
C ILE A 472 -3.00 -31.45 -21.52
N PRO A 473 -2.76 -30.91 -22.73
CA PRO A 473 -3.43 -29.68 -23.17
C PRO A 473 -4.94 -29.90 -23.27
N SER A 474 -5.70 -29.00 -22.62
CA SER A 474 -7.16 -28.94 -22.77
C SER A 474 -7.52 -28.25 -24.10
N PRO A 475 -8.64 -28.62 -24.76
CA PRO A 475 -8.99 -28.10 -26.07
C PRO A 475 -9.36 -26.61 -26.03
N GLU A 476 -9.11 -25.91 -27.15
CA GLU A 476 -9.38 -24.49 -27.30
C GLU A 476 -10.88 -24.16 -27.20
N PRO A 477 -11.27 -23.10 -26.47
CA PRO A 477 -12.64 -22.59 -26.51
C PRO A 477 -12.87 -21.80 -27.82
N SER A 478 -13.89 -22.20 -28.58
CA SER A 478 -14.24 -21.58 -29.86
C SER A 478 -14.82 -20.17 -29.70
N SER A 479 -13.96 -19.15 -29.77
CA SER A 479 -14.35 -17.74 -29.70
C SER A 479 -15.01 -17.25 -30.99
N SER A 480 -16.33 -17.35 -31.07
CA SER A 480 -17.11 -16.70 -32.13
C SER A 480 -17.23 -15.19 -31.87
N SER A 481 -16.81 -14.38 -32.85
CA SER A 481 -17.08 -12.94 -32.89
C SER A 481 -17.04 -12.45 -34.34
N PRO A 482 -17.95 -11.56 -34.77
CA PRO A 482 -18.11 -11.21 -36.18
C PRO A 482 -17.07 -10.17 -36.64
N GLY A 483 -16.31 -10.50 -37.69
CA GLY A 483 -15.53 -9.53 -38.45
C GLY A 483 -16.39 -8.80 -39.50
N PRO A 484 -16.02 -7.57 -39.91
CA PRO A 484 -16.65 -6.87 -41.03
C PRO A 484 -16.29 -7.49 -42.40
N SER A 485 -17.15 -7.29 -43.40
CA SER A 485 -17.02 -7.87 -44.75
C SER A 485 -15.98 -7.16 -45.65
N PRO A 486 -15.54 -7.79 -46.77
CA PRO A 486 -14.26 -7.49 -47.43
C PRO A 486 -14.40 -6.90 -48.84
N ASP A 487 -13.24 -6.64 -49.48
CA ASP A 487 -13.02 -6.66 -50.95
C ASP A 487 -11.48 -6.58 -51.23
N PRO A 488 -10.96 -6.96 -52.42
CA PRO A 488 -11.14 -8.21 -53.16
C PRO A 488 -9.76 -8.92 -53.46
N PRO A 489 -9.71 -10.12 -54.07
CA PRO A 489 -8.53 -11.01 -54.00
C PRO A 489 -7.58 -11.01 -55.22
N ILE A 490 -6.34 -11.50 -55.02
CA ILE A 490 -5.42 -11.92 -56.10
C ILE A 490 -4.75 -13.27 -55.74
N GLY A 491 -4.85 -14.25 -56.66
CA GLY A 491 -3.81 -15.25 -56.96
C GLY A 491 -3.36 -16.29 -55.92
N GLN A 492 -3.87 -17.52 -56.06
CA GLN A 492 -3.09 -18.75 -55.81
C GLN A 492 -2.05 -18.92 -56.97
N ILE A 493 -1.09 -19.85 -57.06
CA ILE A 493 -1.05 -21.30 -56.74
C ILE A 493 0.45 -21.74 -56.44
N PRO A 494 0.88 -23.02 -56.31
CA PRO A 494 1.20 -23.59 -54.99
C PRO A 494 2.64 -24.15 -54.77
N SER A 495 2.82 -24.66 -53.56
CA SER A 495 3.84 -25.59 -53.01
C SER A 495 4.66 -26.52 -53.94
N THR A 496 5.90 -26.79 -53.50
CA THR A 496 6.38 -28.17 -53.22
C THR A 496 7.16 -28.22 -51.90
N ASP A 497 7.18 -29.41 -51.26
CA ASP A 497 7.82 -29.70 -49.97
C ASP A 497 9.14 -30.50 -50.18
N PRO A 498 9.76 -31.27 -49.25
CA PRO A 498 11.08 -30.91 -48.73
C PRO A 498 12.18 -31.96 -48.94
N SER A 499 13.45 -31.60 -48.70
CA SER A 499 14.46 -32.57 -48.25
C SER A 499 15.68 -31.96 -47.52
N LYS A 500 15.93 -32.52 -46.33
CA LYS A 500 17.19 -32.50 -45.55
C LYS A 500 18.27 -33.38 -46.24
N PRO A 501 19.51 -33.49 -45.71
CA PRO A 501 20.36 -32.52 -44.97
C PRO A 501 21.83 -32.54 -45.47
N GLN A 502 22.72 -31.67 -44.96
CA GLN A 502 24.01 -32.06 -44.31
C GLN A 502 24.91 -30.88 -43.88
N GLU A 503 25.57 -31.09 -42.74
CA GLU A 503 26.81 -30.41 -42.28
C GLU A 503 28.06 -31.06 -42.95
N PRO A 504 29.32 -30.56 -42.85
CA PRO A 504 29.83 -29.65 -41.81
C PRO A 504 30.83 -28.56 -42.25
N SER A 505 31.32 -27.85 -41.23
CA SER A 505 32.41 -26.85 -41.20
C SER A 505 33.67 -27.15 -42.03
N THR A 506 34.38 -26.08 -42.42
CA THR A 506 35.85 -26.07 -42.38
C THR A 506 36.41 -24.67 -42.10
N ASN A 507 37.44 -24.59 -41.26
CA ASN A 507 38.18 -23.35 -40.96
C ASN A 507 39.15 -22.99 -42.09
N LYS A 508 39.34 -21.68 -42.36
CA LYS A 508 40.68 -21.04 -42.38
C LYS A 508 40.69 -19.50 -42.52
N THR A 509 40.91 -18.89 -41.37
CA THR A 509 41.76 -17.73 -41.01
C THR A 509 42.71 -17.11 -42.07
N ILE A 510 42.99 -15.80 -41.89
CA ILE A 510 44.05 -14.92 -42.46
C ILE A 510 44.02 -14.72 -44.01
N THR A 511 44.33 -13.55 -44.62
CA THR A 511 45.06 -12.32 -44.20
C THR A 511 44.45 -10.98 -44.67
N LYS A 512 44.84 -9.87 -44.02
CA LYS A 512 44.84 -8.46 -44.54
C LYS A 512 45.83 -8.30 -45.73
N PRO A 513 45.81 -7.24 -46.59
CA PRO A 513 45.95 -5.83 -46.14
C PRO A 513 45.29 -4.71 -47.00
N GLU A 514 45.55 -3.47 -46.55
CA GLU A 514 45.62 -2.19 -47.30
C GLU A 514 44.36 -1.48 -47.87
N LYS A 515 44.51 -0.17 -48.06
CA LYS A 515 43.55 0.83 -48.60
C LYS A 515 44.18 1.47 -49.86
N PRO A 516 43.42 2.14 -50.75
CA PRO A 516 43.27 3.59 -50.56
C PRO A 516 41.93 4.23 -51.01
N TYR A 517 41.60 5.35 -50.36
CA TYR A 517 40.92 6.59 -50.83
C TYR A 517 39.76 6.60 -51.86
N GLU A 518 38.71 7.36 -51.48
CA GLU A 518 37.72 8.09 -52.33
C GLU A 518 36.79 7.29 -53.28
N SER A 519 35.55 7.73 -53.59
CA SER A 519 34.85 8.98 -53.26
C SER A 519 33.31 8.79 -53.13
N GLN A 520 32.64 9.84 -52.61
CA GLN A 520 31.23 10.23 -52.81
C GLN A 520 30.08 9.20 -52.66
N CYS A 521 29.18 9.54 -51.73
CA CYS A 521 27.74 9.39 -51.96
C CYS A 521 27.05 10.67 -51.46
N GLU A 522 26.17 11.26 -52.28
CA GLU A 522 25.50 12.53 -51.98
C GLU A 522 24.17 12.32 -51.22
N ASN A 523 23.58 13.40 -50.69
CA ASN A 523 22.29 13.44 -49.99
C ASN A 523 22.16 12.63 -48.68
N CYS A 524 22.67 13.22 -47.60
CA CYS A 524 22.14 13.01 -46.24
C CYS A 524 22.07 14.34 -45.47
N THR A 525 21.19 15.25 -45.89
CA THR A 525 20.74 16.40 -45.07
C THR A 525 19.24 16.25 -44.80
N GLY A 526 18.84 16.22 -43.53
CA GLY A 526 17.47 15.83 -43.17
C GLY A 526 17.06 16.04 -41.71
N ILE A 527 17.76 16.87 -40.93
CA ILE A 527 17.40 17.17 -39.53
C ILE A 527 17.42 18.69 -39.27
N THR A 528 16.38 19.38 -39.71
CA THR A 528 16.10 20.80 -39.41
C THR A 528 14.60 21.10 -39.53
N ASN A 529 13.76 20.53 -38.65
CA ASN A 529 12.33 20.90 -38.63
C ASN A 529 11.62 20.84 -37.26
N TYR A 530 12.15 20.11 -36.27
CA TYR A 530 11.51 20.00 -34.95
C TYR A 530 11.36 21.35 -34.23
N ASN A 531 12.40 22.20 -34.25
CA ASN A 531 12.38 23.49 -33.56
C ASN A 531 11.36 24.46 -34.17
N HIS A 532 11.16 24.44 -35.50
CA HIS A 532 10.14 25.26 -36.15
C HIS A 532 8.72 24.79 -35.81
N LEU A 533 8.48 23.47 -35.75
CA LEU A 533 7.19 22.92 -35.35
C LEU A 533 6.82 23.29 -33.91
N VAL A 534 7.77 23.18 -32.97
CA VAL A 534 7.58 23.57 -31.56
C VAL A 534 7.29 25.07 -31.45
N LEU A 535 8.04 25.93 -32.15
CA LEU A 535 7.81 27.37 -32.13
C LEU A 535 6.43 27.75 -32.70
N PHE A 536 5.99 27.07 -33.77
CA PHE A 536 4.68 27.29 -34.38
C PHE A 536 3.53 26.88 -33.44
N ILE A 537 3.68 25.77 -32.71
CA ILE A 537 2.71 25.33 -31.68
C ILE A 537 2.61 26.35 -30.54
N ILE A 538 3.75 26.87 -30.04
CA ILE A 538 3.77 27.90 -28.98
C ILE A 538 3.04 29.17 -29.44
N VAL A 539 3.25 29.62 -30.67
CA VAL A 539 2.54 30.78 -31.25
C VAL A 539 1.03 30.51 -31.36
N LEU A 540 0.61 29.34 -31.86
CA LEU A 540 -0.81 28.98 -31.96
C LEU A 540 -1.52 28.94 -30.60
N VAL A 541 -0.90 28.35 -29.59
CA VAL A 541 -1.44 28.32 -28.21
C VAL A 541 -1.54 29.74 -27.65
N SER A 542 -0.53 30.58 -27.87
CA SER A 542 -0.51 31.98 -27.41
C SER A 542 -1.65 32.79 -28.04
N VAL A 543 -1.86 32.66 -29.35
CA VAL A 543 -2.97 33.33 -30.07
C VAL A 543 -4.33 32.82 -29.58
N LEU A 544 -4.49 31.52 -29.36
CA LEU A 544 -5.73 30.93 -28.88
C LEU A 544 -6.12 31.46 -27.48
N LEU A 545 -5.15 31.52 -26.56
CA LEU A 545 -5.34 32.09 -25.22
C LEU A 545 -5.74 33.57 -25.29
N LEU A 546 -5.13 34.35 -26.19
CA LEU A 546 -5.42 35.77 -26.37
C LEU A 546 -6.84 36.00 -26.92
N VAL A 547 -7.29 35.18 -27.88
CA VAL A 547 -8.68 35.20 -28.40
C VAL A 547 -9.68 34.80 -27.31
N LEU A 548 -9.39 33.78 -26.50
CA LEU A 548 -10.25 33.37 -25.37
C LEU A 548 -10.32 34.46 -24.29
N GLY A 549 -9.21 35.15 -24.01
CA GLY A 549 -9.17 36.31 -23.12
C GLY A 549 -10.06 37.45 -23.61
N ILE A 550 -9.95 37.84 -24.88
CA ILE A 550 -10.81 38.87 -25.51
C ILE A 550 -12.29 38.45 -25.46
N ALA A 551 -12.61 37.19 -25.73
CA ALA A 551 -13.98 36.68 -25.67
C ALA A 551 -14.56 36.76 -24.24
N CYS A 552 -13.77 36.41 -23.22
CA CYS A 552 -14.17 36.57 -21.82
C CYS A 552 -14.32 38.04 -21.40
N TYR A 553 -13.44 38.93 -21.88
CA TYR A 553 -13.52 40.36 -21.63
C TYR A 553 -14.79 40.98 -22.24
N GLN A 554 -15.11 40.70 -23.51
CA GLN A 554 -16.34 41.19 -24.13
C GLN A 554 -17.60 40.62 -23.46
N LYS A 555 -17.58 39.33 -23.07
CA LYS A 555 -18.71 38.65 -22.40
C LYS A 555 -18.97 39.15 -20.97
N THR A 556 -17.95 39.65 -20.28
CA THR A 556 -18.10 40.32 -18.97
C THR A 556 -18.56 41.76 -19.14
N HIS A 557 -17.95 42.54 -20.04
CA HIS A 557 -18.36 43.93 -20.29
C HIS A 557 -19.81 44.05 -20.80
N SER A 558 -20.26 43.12 -21.64
CA SER A 558 -21.63 43.07 -22.18
C SER A 558 -22.70 42.88 -21.09
N ARG A 559 -22.35 42.30 -19.93
CA ARG A 559 -23.31 42.07 -18.82
C ARG A 559 -23.56 43.29 -17.94
N ASN A 560 -22.66 44.27 -17.91
CA ASN A 560 -22.77 45.44 -17.03
C ASN A 560 -23.46 46.65 -17.69
N ALA A 561 -23.61 46.67 -19.01
CA ALA A 561 -24.26 47.76 -19.76
C ALA A 561 -25.79 47.54 -19.92
N GLY A 562 -26.50 47.26 -18.81
CA GLY A 562 -27.77 46.51 -18.87
C GLY A 562 -29.02 47.02 -18.15
N ARG A 563 -28.95 48.01 -17.24
CA ARG A 563 -30.15 48.67 -16.64
C ARG A 563 -29.80 49.91 -15.79
N ILE A 564 -30.12 51.10 -16.30
CA ILE A 564 -30.42 52.29 -15.49
C ILE A 564 -31.73 52.88 -16.03
N LYS A 565 -32.72 53.06 -15.15
CA LYS A 565 -33.92 53.88 -15.41
C LYS A 565 -34.16 54.74 -14.18
N PHE A 566 -34.19 56.04 -14.37
CA PHE A 566 -34.54 57.01 -13.33
C PHE A 566 -36.07 57.13 -13.19
N HIS A 567 -36.52 57.27 -11.95
CA HIS A 567 -37.73 58.03 -11.62
C HIS A 567 -37.54 58.74 -10.28
N ASN A 568 -38.24 59.86 -10.11
CA ASN A 568 -38.01 60.83 -9.03
C ASN A 568 -39.05 60.73 -7.90
N GLN A 569 -38.70 61.38 -6.79
CA GLN A 569 -39.56 61.75 -5.64
C GLN A 569 -40.05 60.56 -4.77
N GLU A 570 -40.30 60.75 -3.47
CA GLU A 570 -40.29 62.00 -2.67
C GLU A 570 -39.57 61.82 -1.31
N VAL A 571 -39.48 62.89 -0.52
CA VAL A 571 -38.79 62.94 0.78
C VAL A 571 -39.77 62.72 1.93
N ASP A 572 -39.37 61.99 2.98
CA ASP A 572 -39.83 62.29 4.34
C ASP A 572 -38.75 61.95 5.39
N ILE A 573 -38.91 62.46 6.62
CA ILE A 573 -37.86 62.63 7.63
C ILE A 573 -38.23 61.98 8.96
N SER A 574 -37.35 61.14 9.53
CA SER A 574 -37.28 60.93 10.99
C SER A 574 -36.00 60.24 11.45
N SER A 575 -35.58 60.53 12.69
CA SER A 575 -34.56 59.82 13.48
C SER A 575 -35.15 59.54 14.88
N PRO A 576 -34.63 58.57 15.66
CA PRO A 576 -33.47 58.82 16.54
C PRO A 576 -32.37 57.73 16.43
N VAL A 577 -31.07 57.98 16.67
CA VAL A 577 -30.30 58.39 17.88
C VAL A 577 -30.29 57.33 19.01
N ILE A 578 -29.12 57.16 19.69
CA ILE A 578 -28.77 56.21 20.79
C ILE A 578 -28.37 54.80 20.28
N HIS A 579 -27.20 54.20 20.56
CA HIS A 579 -25.93 54.67 21.19
C HIS A 579 -24.74 53.72 20.82
N GLU A 580 -23.48 54.19 20.93
CA GLU A 580 -22.28 53.34 21.14
C GLU A 580 -21.91 53.34 22.64
N PRO A 581 -21.10 52.38 23.12
CA PRO A 581 -19.82 52.86 23.67
C PRO A 581 -18.62 52.16 23.02
N ARG A 582 -17.59 52.96 22.74
CA ARG A 582 -16.23 52.49 22.46
C ARG A 582 -15.50 52.31 23.78
N ASP A 583 -14.45 51.51 23.76
CA ASP A 583 -13.23 51.95 24.41
C ASP A 583 -12.04 51.73 23.48
N SER A 584 -10.95 52.47 23.69
CA SER A 584 -9.88 52.60 22.70
C SER A 584 -8.52 52.81 23.33
N LEU A 585 -7.48 52.21 22.77
CA LEU A 585 -6.13 52.78 22.85
C LEU A 585 -5.29 52.33 21.67
N SER A 586 -4.69 53.33 21.01
CA SER A 586 -3.84 53.15 19.83
C SER A 586 -2.38 53.39 20.17
N ARG A 587 -1.48 52.80 19.38
CA ARG A 587 -0.18 53.43 19.10
C ARG A 587 0.25 53.13 17.67
N LYS A 588 0.39 54.18 16.86
CA LYS A 588 0.93 54.11 15.50
C LYS A 588 2.46 54.26 15.54
N THR A 589 3.16 53.58 14.63
CA THR A 589 4.11 54.20 13.69
C THR A 589 4.28 53.29 12.45
N GLN A 590 4.67 53.89 11.33
CA GLN A 590 4.78 53.34 9.96
C GLN A 590 6.25 53.54 9.47
N PRO A 591 6.68 53.30 8.19
CA PRO A 591 5.97 52.86 6.97
C PRO A 591 6.66 51.73 6.12
N GLU A 592 6.11 51.44 4.92
CA GLU A 592 6.81 51.07 3.65
C GLU A 592 7.63 49.75 3.53
N TYR A 593 7.85 49.09 2.37
CA TYR A 593 7.35 49.09 0.96
C TYR A 593 7.07 47.58 0.61
N SER A 594 5.92 47.15 0.08
CA SER A 594 5.58 46.94 -1.36
C SER A 594 6.32 45.82 -2.14
N ILE A 595 5.52 44.93 -2.76
CA ILE A 595 5.59 44.36 -4.14
C ILE A 595 7.02 44.08 -4.69
N GLU A 596 7.39 42.84 -5.05
CA GLU A 596 6.73 42.01 -6.09
C GLU A 596 6.75 40.50 -5.79
#